data_AF-A0A929F078-F1
#
_entry.id   AF-A0A929F078-F1
#
_cell.length_a   1.000
_cell.length_b   1.000
_cell.length_c   1.000
_cell.angle_alpha   90.00
_cell.angle_beta   90.00
_cell.angle_gamma   90.00
#
_symmetry.space_group_name_H-M   'P 1'
#
loop_
_entity.id
_entity.type
_entity.pdbx_description
1 polymer ?
#
loop_
_entity_poly.entity_id
_entity_poly.type
_entity_poly.pdbx_seq_one_letter_code
_entity_poly.pdbx_strand_id
1 'polypeptide(L)'
;MKKHVKGLVIFLVIFCMAAIVSAEDLTELEGTVSSINTISNTFVLNTEKGSLPISVRVMSRIMIDGERKPLAAVKSGSYAKGTYKNWNGKATVKEIVITAAK
;
A
#
# COMPACT_ATOMS: atom_id res chain seq x y z
N MET A 1 -1.07 59.49 -24.74
CA MET A 1 -2.41 59.07 -24.24
C MET A 1 -2.60 57.59 -24.54
N LYS A 2 -3.19 56.84 -23.58
CA LYS A 2 -3.66 55.43 -23.61
C LYS A 2 -4.13 54.96 -25.00
N LYS A 3 -4.03 53.68 -25.38
CA LYS A 3 -4.79 52.56 -24.81
C LYS A 3 -4.17 51.18 -25.15
N HIS A 4 -4.18 50.31 -24.15
CA HIS A 4 -4.04 48.85 -24.25
C HIS A 4 -5.10 48.23 -25.16
N VAL A 5 -4.73 47.16 -25.88
CA VAL A 5 -5.59 45.98 -26.06
C VAL A 5 -4.73 44.74 -25.92
N LYS A 6 -5.04 43.93 -24.90
CA LYS A 6 -4.51 42.58 -24.64
C LYS A 6 -5.56 41.58 -25.11
N GLY A 7 -5.11 40.46 -25.68
CA GLY A 7 -5.94 39.34 -26.12
C GLY A 7 -5.56 38.94 -27.55
N LEU A 8 -5.53 37.67 -27.96
CA LEU A 8 -6.30 36.54 -27.48
C LEU A 8 -5.85 35.29 -28.27
N VAL A 9 -5.61 34.17 -27.55
CA VAL A 9 -5.78 32.75 -27.95
C VAL A 9 -4.79 32.12 -28.96
N ILE A 10 -4.27 30.95 -28.57
CA ILE A 10 -4.25 29.65 -29.30
C ILE A 10 -3.39 28.68 -28.44
N PHE A 11 -4.01 27.77 -27.69
CA PHE A 11 -4.32 26.37 -28.04
C PHE A 11 -3.07 25.45 -28.03
N LEU A 12 -2.89 24.62 -26.98
CA LEU A 12 -2.78 23.16 -27.14
C LEU A 12 -2.74 22.42 -25.78
N VAL A 13 -3.85 21.75 -25.43
CA VAL A 13 -3.99 20.33 -25.04
C VAL A 13 -2.87 19.73 -24.13
N ILE A 14 -3.12 19.15 -22.94
CA ILE A 14 -3.55 17.75 -22.73
C ILE A 14 -3.58 17.45 -21.21
N PHE A 15 -4.72 16.90 -20.77
CA PHE A 15 -4.93 15.94 -19.65
C PHE A 15 -4.98 16.34 -18.16
N CYS A 16 -6.11 15.92 -17.57
CA CYS A 16 -6.31 15.39 -16.21
C CYS A 16 -6.00 16.34 -15.04
N MET A 17 -6.96 16.90 -14.31
CA MET A 17 -8.04 16.25 -13.56
C MET A 17 -7.63 14.89 -12.95
N ALA A 18 -7.46 14.89 -11.62
CA ALA A 18 -6.99 13.81 -10.74
C ALA A 18 -5.45 13.67 -10.71
N ALA A 19 -4.75 13.87 -9.59
CA ALA A 19 -5.18 13.61 -8.23
C ALA A 19 -4.58 14.64 -7.26
N ILE A 20 -5.45 15.27 -6.47
CA ILE A 20 -5.14 15.46 -5.06
C ILE A 20 -5.07 14.04 -4.48
N VAL A 21 -3.95 13.34 -4.70
CA VAL A 21 -3.59 12.24 -3.82
C VAL A 21 -3.16 12.98 -2.56
N SER A 22 -4.06 13.02 -1.58
CA SER A 22 -3.64 13.03 -0.20
C SER A 22 -2.58 11.94 -0.12
N ALA A 23 -1.31 12.34 0.01
CA ALA A 23 -0.20 11.41 0.10
C ALA A 23 -0.36 10.65 1.40
N GLU A 24 -1.25 9.65 1.39
CA GLU A 24 -1.17 8.55 2.32
C GLU A 24 0.24 8.02 2.14
N ASP A 25 1.05 8.04 3.20
CA ASP A 25 2.44 7.59 3.19
C ASP A 25 2.43 6.07 2.94
N LEU A 26 2.31 5.70 1.66
CA LEU A 26 2.27 4.33 1.18
C LEU A 26 3.70 3.89 0.96
N THR A 27 4.16 3.00 1.83
CA THR A 27 5.46 2.36 1.72
C THR A 27 5.28 0.99 1.09
N GLU A 28 6.04 0.71 0.04
CA GLU A 28 6.18 -0.65 -0.48
C GLU A 28 7.14 -1.44 0.40
N LEU A 29 6.70 -2.60 0.88
CA LEU A 29 7.55 -3.52 1.63
C LEU A 29 7.43 -4.92 1.07
N GLU A 30 8.55 -5.62 1.09
CA GLU A 30 8.62 -7.02 0.72
C GLU A 30 9.50 -7.78 1.70
N GLY A 31 9.16 -9.05 1.94
CA GLY A 31 9.83 -9.85 2.95
C GLY A 31 9.12 -11.15 3.26
N THR A 32 9.62 -11.81 4.30
CA THR A 32 9.07 -13.10 4.76
C THR A 32 8.14 -12.88 5.95
N VAL A 33 6.96 -13.48 5.92
CA VAL A 33 6.00 -13.42 7.02
C VAL A 33 6.45 -14.33 8.16
N SER A 34 6.38 -13.82 9.39
CA SER A 34 6.64 -14.56 10.63
C SER A 34 5.67 -14.11 11.73
N SER A 35 5.61 -14.86 12.84
CA SER A 35 4.88 -14.47 14.06
C SER A 35 3.47 -13.94 13.80
N ILE A 36 2.64 -14.75 13.13
CA ILE A 36 1.26 -14.42 12.79
C ILE A 36 0.39 -14.52 14.04
N ASN A 37 -0.33 -13.46 14.35
CA ASN A 37 -1.31 -13.41 15.43
C ASN A 37 -2.68 -13.02 14.85
N THR A 38 -3.57 -14.01 14.78
CA THR A 38 -4.94 -13.84 14.27
C THR A 38 -5.89 -13.20 15.28
N ILE A 39 -5.56 -13.21 16.58
CA ILE A 39 -6.36 -12.56 17.63
C ILE A 39 -6.17 -11.04 17.54
N SER A 40 -4.94 -10.57 17.44
CA SER A 40 -4.62 -9.14 17.29
C SER A 40 -4.62 -8.65 15.83
N ASN A 41 -4.84 -9.54 14.86
CA ASN A 41 -4.70 -9.27 13.42
C ASN A 41 -3.36 -8.63 13.05
N THR A 42 -2.26 -9.20 13.54
CA THR A 42 -0.91 -8.70 13.26
C THR A 42 0.00 -9.83 12.77
N PHE A 43 1.04 -9.50 12.01
CA PHE A 43 2.14 -10.41 11.70
C PHE A 43 3.45 -9.62 11.65
N VAL A 44 4.58 -10.31 11.69
CA VAL A 44 5.90 -9.68 11.53
C VAL A 44 6.39 -9.92 10.11
N LEU A 45 6.71 -8.85 9.39
CA LEU A 45 7.35 -8.92 8.08
C LEU A 45 8.85 -8.76 8.25
N ASN A 46 9.61 -9.81 7.94
CA ASN A 46 11.06 -9.79 7.92
C ASN A 46 11.53 -9.31 6.55
N THR A 47 11.93 -8.05 6.48
CA THR A 47 12.50 -7.42 5.29
C THR A 47 14.03 -7.40 5.38
N GLU A 48 14.72 -7.06 4.30
CA GLU A 48 16.19 -6.89 4.32
C GLU A 48 16.64 -5.79 5.29
N LYS A 49 15.79 -4.79 5.53
CA LYS A 49 16.06 -3.67 6.45
C LYS A 49 15.76 -4.01 7.92
N GLY A 50 15.18 -5.18 8.17
CA GLY A 50 14.80 -5.64 9.50
C GLY A 50 13.35 -6.13 9.59
N SER A 51 12.97 -6.50 10.81
CA SER A 51 11.65 -7.04 11.14
C SER A 51 10.69 -5.95 11.57
N LEU A 52 9.54 -5.86 10.91
CA LEU A 52 8.51 -4.85 11.19
C LEU A 52 7.18 -5.52 11.55
N PRO A 53 6.55 -5.15 12.68
CA PRO A 53 5.19 -5.61 12.99
C PRO A 53 4.19 -4.89 12.08
N ILE A 54 3.44 -5.68 11.32
CA ILE A 54 2.40 -5.25 10.42
C ILE A 54 1.03 -5.54 11.02
N SER A 55 0.14 -4.54 10.97
CA SER A 55 -1.27 -4.67 11.34
C SER A 55 -2.14 -4.92 10.11
N VAL A 56 -3.07 -5.86 10.23
CA VAL A 56 -4.10 -6.17 9.23
C VAL A 56 -5.43 -5.64 9.75
N ARG A 57 -6.15 -4.90 8.90
CA ARG A 57 -7.49 -4.39 9.21
C ARG A 57 -8.51 -4.99 8.26
N VAL A 58 -9.79 -4.77 8.56
CA VAL A 58 -10.91 -5.22 7.71
C VAL A 58 -10.79 -4.71 6.27
N MET A 59 -10.28 -3.49 6.08
CA MET A 59 -10.06 -2.89 4.76
C MET A 59 -8.80 -3.39 4.05
N SER A 60 -7.94 -4.14 4.74
CA SER A 60 -6.72 -4.70 4.16
C SER A 60 -7.07 -5.82 3.17
N ARG A 61 -6.36 -5.84 2.05
CA ARG A 61 -6.47 -6.88 1.03
C ARG A 61 -5.28 -7.81 1.11
N ILE A 62 -5.50 -9.05 1.54
CA ILE A 62 -4.50 -10.11 1.50
C ILE A 62 -4.84 -11.00 0.32
N MET A 63 -3.97 -11.02 -0.68
CA MET A 63 -4.10 -11.81 -1.88
C MET A 63 -3.17 -13.02 -1.77
N ILE A 64 -3.71 -14.22 -1.82
CA ILE A 64 -2.94 -15.48 -1.88
C ILE A 64 -3.36 -16.17 -3.17
N ASP A 65 -2.40 -16.45 -4.05
CA ASP A 65 -2.63 -17.08 -5.36
C ASP A 65 -3.70 -16.34 -6.19
N GLY A 66 -3.76 -15.01 -6.09
CA GLY A 66 -4.71 -14.16 -6.82
C GLY A 66 -6.10 -14.06 -6.20
N GLU A 67 -6.38 -14.73 -5.08
CA GLU A 67 -7.64 -14.64 -4.36
C GLU A 67 -7.52 -13.87 -3.05
N ARG A 68 -8.57 -13.10 -2.70
CA ARG A 68 -8.62 -12.44 -1.39
C ARG A 68 -8.85 -13.50 -0.31
N LYS A 69 -7.90 -13.63 0.62
CA LYS A 69 -7.98 -14.56 1.76
C LYS A 69 -7.91 -13.81 3.09
N PRO A 70 -8.39 -14.42 4.19
CA PRO A 70 -8.19 -13.87 5.54
C PRO A 70 -6.75 -14.06 6.01
N LEU A 71 -6.34 -13.31 7.05
CA LEU A 71 -5.02 -13.47 7.68
C LEU A 71 -4.76 -14.91 8.17
N ALA A 72 -5.81 -15.62 8.58
CA ALA A 72 -5.71 -17.02 9.02
C ALA A 72 -5.22 -17.99 7.91
N ALA A 73 -5.34 -17.62 6.63
CA ALA A 73 -4.82 -18.42 5.52
C ALA A 73 -3.32 -18.18 5.27
N VAL A 74 -2.73 -17.15 5.88
CA VAL A 74 -1.32 -16.83 5.75
C VAL A 74 -0.50 -17.80 6.57
N LYS A 75 0.56 -18.34 5.98
CA LYS A 75 1.51 -19.22 6.66
C LYS A 75 2.78 -18.45 6.99
N SER A 76 3.37 -18.74 8.14
CA SER A 76 4.72 -18.28 8.45
C SER A 76 5.70 -18.89 7.44
N GLY A 77 6.70 -18.12 7.03
CA GLY A 77 7.64 -18.48 5.97
C GLY A 77 7.18 -18.05 4.58
N SER A 78 5.90 -17.71 4.38
CA SER A 78 5.43 -17.20 3.09
C SER A 78 6.09 -15.87 2.75
N TYR A 79 6.39 -15.68 1.47
CA TYR A 79 6.87 -14.40 0.96
C TYR A 79 5.70 -13.45 0.75
N ALA A 80 5.87 -12.21 1.15
CA ALA A 80 4.87 -11.16 1.09
C ALA A 80 5.45 -9.92 0.43
N LYS A 81 4.69 -9.33 -0.50
CA LYS A 81 5.01 -8.06 -1.14
C LYS A 81 3.75 -7.21 -1.22
N GLY A 82 3.84 -5.94 -0.85
CA GLY A 82 2.64 -5.10 -0.82
C GLY A 82 2.89 -3.64 -0.50
N THR A 83 1.79 -2.90 -0.46
CA THR A 83 1.73 -1.51 -0.01
C THR A 83 1.16 -1.44 1.40
N TYR A 84 1.83 -0.65 2.23
CA TYR A 84 1.51 -0.46 3.63
C TYR A 84 1.36 1.02 3.88
N LYS A 85 0.39 1.40 4.70
CA LYS A 85 0.24 2.78 5.16
C LYS A 85 0.66 2.89 6.61
N ASN A 86 1.35 3.96 6.96
CA ASN A 86 1.57 4.28 8.36
C ASN A 86 0.26 4.81 8.96
N TRP A 87 -0.29 4.10 9.95
CA TRP A 87 -1.48 4.52 10.69
C TRP A 87 -1.14 4.60 12.17
N ASN A 88 -1.11 5.81 12.74
CA ASN A 88 -0.74 6.07 14.13
C ASN A 88 0.59 5.40 14.55
N GLY A 89 1.62 5.48 13.70
CA GLY A 89 2.92 4.87 13.97
C GLY A 89 2.97 3.35 13.74
N LYS A 90 1.90 2.75 13.22
CA LYS A 90 1.83 1.31 12.90
C LYS A 90 1.71 1.11 11.40
N ALA A 91 2.59 0.29 10.83
CA ALA A 91 2.45 -0.16 9.46
C ALA A 91 1.18 -1.02 9.32
N THR A 92 0.24 -0.55 8.50
CA THR A 92 -1.04 -1.21 8.26
C THR A 92 -1.13 -1.63 6.80
N VAL A 93 -1.52 -2.88 6.55
CA VAL A 93 -1.68 -3.38 5.18
C VAL A 93 -2.76 -2.59 4.45
N LYS A 94 -2.45 -2.09 3.25
CA LYS A 94 -3.45 -1.67 2.27
C LYS A 94 -3.74 -2.83 1.33
N GLU A 95 -2.70 -3.30 0.64
CA GLU A 95 -2.76 -4.47 -0.23
C GLU A 95 -1.45 -5.24 -0.15
N ILE A 96 -1.54 -6.55 0.01
CA ILE A 96 -0.40 -7.47 0.11
C ILE A 96 -0.70 -8.69 -0.74
N VAL A 97 0.26 -9.06 -1.58
CA VAL A 97 0.30 -10.32 -2.30
C VAL A 97 1.24 -11.25 -1.54
N ILE A 98 0.74 -12.43 -1.22
CA ILE A 98 1.46 -13.46 -0.51
C ILE A 98 1.64 -14.64 -1.45
N THR A 99 2.89 -14.98 -1.68
CA THR A 99 3.30 -16.20 -2.35
C THR A 99 3.59 -17.23 -1.27
N ALA A 100 2.84 -18.33 -1.28
CA ALA A 100 3.07 -19.42 -0.33
C ALA A 100 4.54 -19.88 -0.41
N ALA A 101 5.16 -20.12 0.75
CA ALA A 101 6.43 -20.81 0.78
C ALA A 101 6.28 -22.19 0.12
N LYS A 102 7.20 -22.53 -0.77
CA LYS A 102 7.24 -23.80 -1.48
C LYS A 102 7.59 -24.95 -0.54
#